data_AF-A0AAF6B6F3-F1
#
_entry.id   AF-A0AAF6B6F3-F1
#
_cell.length_a   1.000
_cell.length_b   1.000
_cell.length_c   1.000
_cell.angle_alpha   90.00
_cell.angle_beta   90.00
_cell.angle_gamma   90.00
#
_symmetry.space_group_name_H-M   'P 1'
#
loop_
_entity.id
_entity.type
_entity.pdbx_description
1 polymer ?
#
loop_
_entity_poly.entity_id
_entity_poly.type
_entity_poly.pdbx_seq_one_letter_code
_entity_poly.pdbx_strand_id
1 'polypeptide(L)'
;MAPLHSASTVLSIRSDFRQGQFRGQLKSELYRNGSRNSYENVYRIPHFQNRYPKAQLNPLTPEYTDIANDWLVSFGVDKELGPSLWTSFVAAKSPELIGYVFYNDVEPRDFLWLCKFVAFIFAFDTKMDESDWTDAVELSCDMILEMSLLLLWNDPENERLLERLNSILDRLMATEASRERLQDHTVHADLVHARNKSKSLLDVKMGAFASALRDLWLEYIEAVPAEFVSREAEIHLDYLSACLWEQKNRKTREEITIPDFIILRRSAGGLMPFVVCTDLIIEHKRQKYAISHLPNSIFYGNNMQNLLAASADCVAWHNDTFSFEKEIYRDGDLHNLVEIVSRHYNCHSHTQAGELVIELLHDRIAEMELVYENLKSEASPEFHPAIDRYMKSCRDWIAGTHEFHLTSVRYKNSNSLSELR
;
A
#
# COMPACT_ATOMS: atom_id res chain seq x y z
N MET A 1 4.31 -21.73 -7.87
CA MET A 1 5.20 -20.55 -7.74
C MET A 1 4.78 -19.82 -6.48
N ALA A 2 5.74 -19.35 -5.68
CA ALA A 2 5.46 -18.90 -4.33
C ALA A 2 4.92 -17.45 -4.36
N PRO A 3 3.72 -17.15 -3.82
CA PRO A 3 3.16 -15.79 -3.82
C PRO A 3 4.00 -14.83 -2.95
N LEU A 4 3.75 -13.52 -3.08
CA LEU A 4 4.22 -12.43 -2.18
C LEU A 4 4.08 -12.75 -0.67
N HIS A 5 3.21 -13.70 -0.34
CA HIS A 5 2.89 -14.16 1.01
C HIS A 5 3.59 -15.47 1.42
N SER A 6 4.52 -15.99 0.61
CA SER A 6 5.23 -17.22 0.93
C SER A 6 6.30 -17.02 2.00
N ALA A 7 6.49 -18.02 2.86
CA ALA A 7 7.54 -18.06 3.88
C ALA A 7 8.97 -17.88 3.34
N SER A 8 9.17 -18.04 2.02
CA SER A 8 10.41 -17.83 1.27
C SER A 8 10.66 -16.37 0.84
N THR A 9 9.68 -15.46 0.98
CA THR A 9 9.85 -14.00 0.79
C THR A 9 10.31 -13.28 2.04
N VAL A 10 10.74 -14.05 3.03
CA VAL A 10 11.25 -13.60 4.33
C VAL A 10 12.68 -14.12 4.49
N LEU A 11 13.49 -13.98 3.44
CA LEU A 11 14.87 -14.47 3.39
C LEU A 11 15.85 -13.37 3.80
N SER A 12 15.74 -12.82 5.02
CA SER A 12 16.92 -12.42 5.84
C SER A 12 16.61 -11.54 7.05
N ILE A 13 15.35 -11.16 7.35
CA ILE A 13 15.09 -10.55 8.67
C ILE A 13 15.62 -11.55 9.69
N ARG A 14 16.70 -11.15 10.40
CA ARG A 14 17.30 -11.77 11.57
C ARG A 14 16.43 -12.92 12.05
N SER A 15 16.82 -14.18 11.78
CA SER A 15 15.94 -15.35 11.98
C SER A 15 15.36 -15.41 13.40
N ASP A 16 16.10 -14.88 14.36
CA ASP A 16 15.70 -14.61 15.73
C ASP A 16 14.58 -13.57 15.87
N PHE A 17 14.59 -12.47 15.12
CA PHE A 17 13.46 -11.53 15.10
C PHE A 17 12.18 -12.14 14.51
N ARG A 18 12.28 -12.93 13.42
CA ARG A 18 11.14 -13.66 12.85
C ARG A 18 10.54 -14.68 13.83
N GLN A 19 11.40 -15.36 14.61
CA GLN A 19 10.98 -16.39 15.56
C GLN A 19 10.50 -15.81 16.89
N GLY A 20 10.47 -14.49 17.07
CA GLY A 20 10.19 -13.88 18.37
C GLY A 20 11.28 -14.15 19.43
N GLN A 21 12.48 -14.49 18.97
CA GLN A 21 13.62 -14.92 19.77
C GLN A 21 14.74 -13.86 19.83
N PHE A 22 14.51 -12.64 19.35
CA PHE A 22 15.53 -11.58 19.42
C PHE A 22 15.97 -11.35 20.88
N ARG A 23 17.16 -11.87 21.21
CA ARG A 23 17.88 -11.70 22.48
C ARG A 23 19.19 -10.91 22.26
N GLY A 24 19.22 -10.09 21.21
CA GLY A 24 20.38 -9.29 20.87
C GLY A 24 20.52 -8.11 21.82
N GLN A 25 21.72 -7.92 22.38
CA GLN A 25 22.08 -6.66 23.00
C GLN A 25 22.05 -5.57 21.91
N LEU A 26 21.00 -4.74 21.91
CA LEU A 26 20.95 -3.55 21.08
C LEU A 26 22.22 -2.71 21.31
N LYS A 27 22.68 -1.97 20.29
CA LYS A 27 23.59 -0.84 20.55
C LYS A 27 22.97 0.18 21.52
N SER A 28 21.64 0.19 21.66
CA SER A 28 20.88 0.98 22.65
C SER A 28 20.83 0.38 24.07
N GLU A 29 21.45 -0.78 24.33
CA GLU A 29 21.59 -1.32 25.70
C GLU A 29 22.54 -0.51 26.61
N LEU A 30 23.22 0.51 26.10
CA LEU A 30 23.98 1.47 26.91
C LEU A 30 23.13 2.21 27.95
N TYR A 31 21.80 2.09 27.91
CA TYR A 31 20.87 2.77 28.81
C TYR A 31 20.16 1.85 29.83
N ARG A 32 20.70 0.64 30.12
CA ARG A 32 20.13 -0.34 31.08
C ARG A 32 19.89 0.16 32.53
N ASN A 33 20.30 1.37 32.90
CA ASN A 33 20.24 1.88 34.29
C ASN A 33 19.30 3.08 34.49
N GLY A 34 18.18 3.16 33.75
CA GLY A 34 17.13 4.16 34.01
C GLY A 34 15.90 3.53 34.65
N SER A 35 15.62 3.84 35.92
CA SER A 35 14.32 3.57 36.54
C SER A 35 13.18 4.13 35.67
N ARG A 36 12.06 3.40 35.55
CA ARG A 36 10.79 3.89 34.95
C ARG A 36 10.30 5.16 35.68
N ASN A 37 10.91 6.30 35.39
CA ASN A 37 10.46 7.61 35.86
C ASN A 37 9.44 8.13 34.87
N SER A 38 8.25 8.40 35.39
CA SER A 38 6.98 8.69 34.71
C SER A 38 6.92 10.05 33.99
N TYR A 39 8.03 10.55 33.45
CA TYR A 39 8.12 11.87 32.81
C TYR A 39 8.78 11.89 31.41
N GLU A 40 9.17 10.76 30.82
CA GLU A 40 9.81 10.70 29.47
C GLU A 40 9.10 9.74 28.47
N ASN A 41 7.78 9.61 28.54
CA ASN A 41 6.99 8.75 27.63
C ASN A 41 6.57 9.44 26.31
N VAL A 42 7.38 10.37 25.79
CA VAL A 42 7.12 10.98 24.47
C VAL A 42 7.78 10.10 23.42
N TYR A 43 6.98 9.55 22.50
CA TYR A 43 7.51 8.86 21.34
C TYR A 43 8.37 9.84 20.52
N ARG A 44 9.57 9.40 20.13
CA ARG A 44 10.42 10.17 19.22
C ARG A 44 10.56 9.36 17.95
N ILE A 45 10.25 9.97 16.80
CA ILE A 45 10.46 9.34 15.49
C ILE A 45 11.97 9.01 15.39
N PRO A 46 12.34 7.72 15.25
CA PRO A 46 13.73 7.33 15.18
C PRO A 46 14.39 7.85 13.90
N HIS A 47 15.68 8.14 13.97
CA HIS A 47 16.42 8.63 12.81
C HIS A 47 16.62 7.53 11.77
N PHE A 48 16.07 7.72 10.57
CA PHE A 48 16.31 6.88 9.41
C PHE A 48 17.41 7.49 8.52
N GLN A 49 18.49 6.74 8.28
CA GLN A 49 19.54 7.16 7.36
C GLN A 49 19.22 6.68 5.94
N ASN A 50 18.48 7.50 5.19
CA ASN A 50 18.21 7.19 3.78
C ASN A 50 19.52 7.15 2.98
N ARG A 51 19.77 6.02 2.31
CA ARG A 51 20.97 5.79 1.47
C ARG A 51 20.77 6.14 0.01
N TYR A 52 19.54 6.45 -0.39
CA TYR A 52 19.19 6.84 -1.76
C TYR A 52 19.24 8.37 -1.91
N PRO A 53 19.38 8.88 -3.15
CA PRO A 53 19.34 10.32 -3.39
C PRO A 53 18.10 10.96 -2.79
N LYS A 54 18.26 12.16 -2.25
CA LYS A 54 17.15 12.95 -1.72
C LYS A 54 16.11 13.17 -2.83
N ALA A 55 14.86 12.78 -2.58
CA ALA A 55 13.77 12.97 -3.52
C ALA A 55 13.47 14.47 -3.71
N GLN A 56 13.07 14.83 -4.92
CA GLN A 56 12.66 16.19 -5.28
C GLN A 56 11.22 16.16 -5.72
N LEU A 57 10.47 17.19 -5.37
CA LEU A 57 9.07 17.30 -5.76
C LEU A 57 8.97 17.59 -7.26
N ASN A 58 8.21 16.78 -7.99
CA ASN A 58 7.88 17.03 -9.38
C ASN A 58 7.19 18.40 -9.53
N PRO A 59 7.63 19.27 -10.45
CA PRO A 59 7.07 20.61 -10.61
C PRO A 59 5.59 20.63 -11.03
N LEU A 60 5.06 19.54 -11.60
CA LEU A 60 3.65 19.40 -11.98
C LEU A 60 2.74 19.03 -10.81
N THR A 61 3.31 18.64 -9.65
CA THR A 61 2.54 18.17 -8.50
C THR A 61 1.44 19.13 -8.06
N PRO A 62 1.64 20.46 -7.91
CA PRO A 62 0.58 21.35 -7.44
C PRO A 62 -0.63 21.33 -8.37
N GLU A 63 -0.40 21.49 -9.68
CA GLU A 63 -1.47 21.45 -10.70
C GLU A 63 -2.18 20.09 -10.71
N TYR A 64 -1.41 19.00 -10.65
CA TYR A 64 -1.99 17.66 -10.74
C TYR A 64 -2.69 17.22 -9.46
N THR A 65 -2.35 17.83 -8.32
CA THR A 65 -3.10 17.67 -7.07
C THR A 65 -4.50 18.25 -7.20
N ASP A 66 -4.61 19.46 -7.76
CA ASP A 66 -5.90 20.12 -7.97
C ASP A 66 -6.76 19.30 -8.96
N ILE A 67 -6.17 18.86 -10.08
CA ILE A 67 -6.87 18.02 -11.08
C ILE A 67 -7.34 16.69 -10.45
N ALA A 68 -6.51 16.03 -9.64
CA ALA A 68 -6.88 14.77 -8.99
C ALA A 68 -8.04 14.96 -7.99
N ASN A 69 -8.05 16.07 -7.24
CA ASN A 69 -9.14 16.38 -6.32
C ASN A 69 -10.45 16.69 -7.06
N ASP A 70 -10.40 17.51 -8.11
CA ASP A 70 -11.57 17.81 -8.94
C ASP A 70 -12.12 16.55 -9.63
N TRP A 71 -11.23 15.64 -10.04
CA TRP A 71 -11.58 14.34 -10.59
C TRP A 71 -12.35 13.48 -9.55
N LEU A 72 -11.90 13.39 -8.30
CA LEU A 72 -12.65 12.71 -7.23
C LEU A 72 -14.02 13.33 -6.97
N VAL A 73 -14.11 14.67 -6.96
CA VAL A 73 -15.37 15.41 -6.81
C VAL A 73 -16.34 15.08 -7.95
N SER A 74 -15.83 14.90 -9.17
CA SER A 74 -16.68 14.58 -10.33
C SER A 74 -17.42 13.24 -10.20
N PHE A 75 -16.89 12.30 -9.42
CA PHE A 75 -17.55 11.03 -9.09
C PHE A 75 -18.38 11.07 -7.80
N GLY A 76 -18.30 12.17 -7.02
CA GLY A 76 -19.02 12.34 -5.77
C GLY A 76 -18.32 11.73 -4.54
N VAL A 77 -17.01 11.44 -4.63
CA VAL A 77 -16.23 10.89 -3.51
C VAL A 77 -16.17 11.86 -2.33
N ASP A 78 -16.14 13.17 -2.60
CA ASP A 78 -16.21 14.24 -1.61
C ASP A 78 -17.49 14.16 -0.75
N LYS A 79 -18.61 13.76 -1.36
CA LYS A 79 -19.90 13.61 -0.68
C LYS A 79 -19.95 12.36 0.18
N GLU A 80 -19.34 11.26 -0.26
CA GLU A 80 -19.26 10.01 0.52
C GLU A 80 -18.31 10.12 1.71
N LEU A 81 -17.23 10.90 1.59
CA LEU A 81 -16.36 11.26 2.71
C LEU A 81 -16.99 12.31 3.64
N GLY A 82 -17.82 13.19 3.09
CA GLY A 82 -18.40 14.29 3.83
C GLY A 82 -17.40 15.42 4.13
N PRO A 83 -17.87 16.60 4.59
CA PRO A 83 -17.07 17.83 4.59
C PRO A 83 -15.81 17.78 5.46
N SER A 84 -15.88 17.11 6.63
CA SER A 84 -14.78 17.06 7.60
C SER A 84 -13.62 16.20 7.11
N LEU A 85 -13.91 14.97 6.67
CA LEU A 85 -12.91 14.07 6.12
C LEU A 85 -12.36 14.60 4.80
N TRP A 86 -13.21 15.13 3.93
CA TRP A 86 -12.76 15.74 2.67
C TRP A 86 -11.76 16.88 2.91
N THR A 87 -12.04 17.76 3.88
CA THR A 87 -11.11 18.86 4.25
C THR A 87 -9.76 18.32 4.71
N SER A 88 -9.77 17.29 5.56
CA SER A 88 -8.56 16.66 6.09
C SER A 88 -7.77 15.92 5.00
N PHE A 89 -8.48 15.25 4.09
CA PHE A 89 -7.93 14.57 2.92
C PHE A 89 -7.22 15.55 1.98
N VAL A 90 -7.89 16.64 1.58
CA VAL A 90 -7.29 17.67 0.70
C VAL A 90 -6.08 18.31 1.36
N ALA A 91 -6.14 18.57 2.67
CA ALA A 91 -5.02 19.15 3.43
C ALA A 91 -3.79 18.21 3.48
N ALA A 92 -3.98 16.89 3.40
CA ALA A 92 -2.90 15.92 3.42
C ALA A 92 -2.06 15.92 2.13
N LYS A 93 -2.62 16.44 1.02
CA LYS A 93 -1.98 16.55 -0.30
C LYS A 93 -1.28 15.25 -0.73
N SER A 94 -1.99 14.13 -0.68
CA SER A 94 -1.42 12.82 -1.00
C SER A 94 -0.73 12.74 -2.38
N PRO A 95 -1.11 13.49 -3.44
CA PRO A 95 -0.34 13.50 -4.69
C PRO A 95 1.10 14.04 -4.59
N GLU A 96 1.45 14.76 -3.51
CA GLU A 96 2.86 15.11 -3.23
C GLU A 96 3.73 13.87 -3.02
N LEU A 97 3.19 12.76 -2.50
CA LEU A 97 3.90 11.48 -2.41
C LEU A 97 4.37 11.02 -3.78
N ILE A 98 3.46 10.98 -4.76
CA ILE A 98 3.77 10.63 -6.15
C ILE A 98 4.74 11.64 -6.75
N GLY A 99 4.61 12.93 -6.40
CA GLY A 99 5.56 13.97 -6.80
C GLY A 99 7.00 13.73 -6.33
N TYR A 100 7.19 13.22 -5.11
CA TYR A 100 8.52 12.89 -4.60
C TYR A 100 9.05 11.57 -5.17
N VAL A 101 8.20 10.57 -5.37
CA VAL A 101 8.60 9.27 -5.94
C VAL A 101 8.96 9.41 -7.42
N PHE A 102 8.14 10.11 -8.20
CA PHE A 102 8.28 10.22 -9.65
C PHE A 102 8.63 11.65 -10.08
N TYR A 103 9.90 12.02 -9.93
CA TYR A 103 10.38 13.38 -10.22
C TYR A 103 10.26 13.80 -11.69
N ASN A 104 11.13 13.34 -12.59
CA ASN A 104 11.14 13.76 -14.00
C ASN A 104 11.32 12.60 -15.00
N ASP A 105 11.28 11.36 -14.51
CA ASP A 105 11.48 10.15 -15.32
C ASP A 105 10.14 9.50 -15.72
N VAL A 106 9.02 10.21 -15.58
CA VAL A 106 7.68 9.76 -15.96
C VAL A 106 7.05 10.76 -16.93
N GLU A 107 6.33 10.27 -17.93
CA GLU A 107 5.63 11.14 -18.88
C GLU A 107 4.48 11.87 -18.15
N PRO A 108 4.15 13.13 -18.51
CA PRO A 108 3.12 13.89 -17.81
C PRO A 108 1.76 13.18 -17.72
N ARG A 109 1.36 12.44 -18.76
CA ARG A 109 0.11 11.67 -18.74
C ARG A 109 0.11 10.60 -17.65
N ASP A 110 1.18 9.82 -17.55
CA ASP A 110 1.31 8.75 -16.55
C ASP A 110 1.42 9.34 -15.15
N PHE A 111 2.12 10.46 -15.04
CA PHE A 111 2.22 11.19 -13.77
C PHE A 111 0.85 11.65 -13.28
N LEU A 112 0.01 12.21 -14.17
CA LEU A 112 -1.35 12.58 -13.81
C LEU A 112 -2.19 11.36 -13.39
N TRP A 113 -2.09 10.25 -14.12
CA TRP A 113 -2.78 9.01 -13.77
C TRP A 113 -2.37 8.52 -12.38
N LEU A 114 -1.06 8.53 -12.07
CA LEU A 114 -0.53 8.17 -10.75
C LEU A 114 -1.00 9.15 -9.65
N CYS A 115 -1.10 10.44 -9.94
CA CYS A 115 -1.64 11.44 -9.01
C CYS A 115 -3.13 11.19 -8.70
N LYS A 116 -3.94 10.88 -9.72
CA LYS A 116 -5.34 10.46 -9.51
C LYS A 116 -5.42 9.17 -8.70
N PHE A 117 -4.57 8.20 -9.03
CA PHE A 117 -4.59 6.90 -8.37
C PHE A 117 -4.18 6.96 -6.89
N VAL A 118 -3.16 7.75 -6.52
CA VAL A 118 -2.82 7.95 -5.11
C VAL A 118 -3.88 8.75 -4.36
N ALA A 119 -4.52 9.73 -5.02
CA ALA A 119 -5.63 10.46 -4.43
C ALA A 119 -6.80 9.50 -4.13
N PHE A 120 -7.11 8.60 -5.07
CA PHE A 120 -8.11 7.56 -4.91
C PHE A 120 -7.79 6.62 -3.74
N ILE A 121 -6.58 6.03 -3.70
CA ILE A 121 -6.19 5.10 -2.62
C ILE A 121 -6.26 5.79 -1.26
N PHE A 122 -5.77 7.02 -1.11
CA PHE A 122 -5.85 7.76 0.16
C PHE A 122 -7.29 8.12 0.56
N ALA A 123 -8.16 8.45 -0.41
CA ALA A 123 -9.57 8.73 -0.15
C ALA A 123 -10.30 7.46 0.31
N PHE A 124 -10.04 6.33 -0.35
CA PHE A 124 -10.60 5.03 0.00
C PHE A 124 -10.14 4.58 1.39
N ASP A 125 -8.83 4.66 1.66
CA ASP A 125 -8.23 4.36 2.97
C ASP A 125 -8.85 5.22 4.08
N THR A 126 -8.97 6.53 3.84
CA THR A 126 -9.64 7.46 4.78
C THR A 126 -11.08 7.05 5.05
N LYS A 127 -11.80 6.54 4.04
CA LYS A 127 -13.19 6.08 4.20
C LYS A 127 -13.26 4.78 5.00
N MET A 128 -12.36 3.85 4.74
CA MET A 128 -12.29 2.57 5.45
C MET A 128 -11.90 2.73 6.93
N ASP A 129 -11.14 3.78 7.26
CA ASP A 129 -10.71 4.13 8.61
C ASP A 129 -11.71 4.98 9.41
N GLU A 130 -12.83 5.41 8.82
CA GLU A 130 -13.83 6.26 9.49
C GLU A 130 -14.68 5.48 10.50
N SER A 131 -14.84 6.00 11.73
CA SER A 131 -15.45 5.32 12.89
C SER A 131 -16.81 4.66 12.64
N ASP A 132 -17.65 5.24 11.79
CA ASP A 132 -18.97 4.66 11.47
C ASP A 132 -18.83 3.38 10.63
N TRP A 133 -17.76 3.28 9.83
CA TRP A 133 -17.41 2.11 9.00
C TRP A 133 -16.39 1.21 9.67
N THR A 134 -15.56 1.74 10.57
CA THR A 134 -14.39 1.07 11.15
C THR A 134 -14.71 -0.33 11.70
N ASP A 135 -15.91 -0.54 12.25
CA ASP A 135 -16.34 -1.81 12.86
C ASP A 135 -17.58 -2.46 12.17
N ALA A 136 -17.97 -1.94 11.00
CA ALA A 136 -19.21 -2.28 10.28
C ALA A 136 -18.92 -2.71 8.83
N VAL A 137 -18.49 -3.97 8.66
CA VAL A 137 -18.20 -4.59 7.35
C VAL A 137 -19.40 -4.54 6.40
N GLU A 138 -20.62 -4.55 6.94
CA GLU A 138 -21.87 -4.37 6.19
C GLU A 138 -22.00 -3.02 5.49
N LEU A 139 -21.26 -1.98 5.90
CA LEU A 139 -21.28 -0.68 5.25
C LEU A 139 -20.30 -0.60 4.07
N SER A 140 -19.19 -1.35 4.14
CA SER A 140 -18.18 -1.40 3.07
C SER A 140 -18.43 -2.47 2.01
N CYS A 141 -19.34 -3.43 2.26
CA CYS A 141 -19.48 -4.61 1.42
C CYS A 141 -19.83 -4.32 -0.05
N ASP A 142 -20.71 -3.34 -0.30
CA ASP A 142 -21.10 -2.97 -1.67
C ASP A 142 -19.90 -2.41 -2.42
N MET A 143 -19.21 -1.42 -1.84
CA MET A 143 -18.02 -0.80 -2.42
C MET A 143 -16.92 -1.83 -2.72
N ILE A 144 -16.61 -2.71 -1.75
CA ILE A 144 -15.59 -3.74 -1.94
C ILE A 144 -16.01 -4.76 -3.01
N LEU A 145 -17.28 -5.19 -3.01
CA LEU A 145 -17.79 -6.12 -4.02
C LEU A 145 -17.72 -5.51 -5.43
N GLU A 146 -18.21 -4.28 -5.60
CA GLU A 146 -18.20 -3.58 -6.89
C GLU A 146 -16.79 -3.44 -7.45
N MET A 147 -15.85 -2.97 -6.62
CA MET A 147 -14.44 -2.83 -7.01
C MET A 147 -13.81 -4.18 -7.32
N SER A 148 -14.10 -5.22 -6.54
CA SER A 148 -13.57 -6.56 -6.79
C SER A 148 -14.06 -7.12 -8.12
N LEU A 149 -15.35 -7.02 -8.41
CA LEU A 149 -15.94 -7.52 -9.66
C LEU A 149 -15.48 -6.71 -10.89
N LEU A 150 -15.24 -5.41 -10.73
CA LEU A 150 -14.63 -4.57 -11.75
C LEU A 150 -13.23 -5.09 -12.15
N LEU A 151 -12.40 -5.46 -11.17
CA LEU A 151 -11.04 -5.97 -11.42
C LEU A 151 -11.05 -7.34 -12.13
N LEU A 152 -12.07 -8.16 -11.88
CA LEU A 152 -12.28 -9.44 -12.59
C LEU A 152 -12.81 -9.28 -14.02
N TRP A 153 -13.29 -8.09 -14.40
CA TRP A 153 -14.05 -7.91 -15.64
C TRP A 153 -13.34 -8.45 -16.89
N ASN A 154 -12.05 -8.15 -17.01
CA ASN A 154 -11.25 -8.44 -18.21
C ASN A 154 -10.81 -9.91 -18.30
N ASP A 155 -10.75 -10.61 -17.16
CA ASP A 155 -10.25 -11.98 -17.07
C ASP A 155 -11.06 -12.79 -16.03
N PRO A 156 -12.37 -13.01 -16.29
CA PRO A 156 -13.31 -13.55 -15.30
C PRO A 156 -13.08 -15.04 -14.99
N GLU A 157 -12.34 -15.75 -15.84
CA GLU A 157 -12.01 -17.17 -15.67
C GLU A 157 -10.62 -17.36 -15.05
N ASN A 158 -9.94 -16.27 -14.65
CA ASN A 158 -8.63 -16.35 -14.03
C ASN A 158 -8.73 -16.98 -12.64
N GLU A 159 -8.20 -18.19 -12.48
CA GLU A 159 -8.23 -18.94 -11.23
C GLU A 159 -7.65 -18.15 -10.04
N ARG A 160 -6.60 -17.35 -10.25
CA ARG A 160 -5.96 -16.57 -9.19
C ARG A 160 -6.78 -15.35 -8.76
N LEU A 161 -7.55 -14.76 -9.67
CA LEU A 161 -8.49 -13.68 -9.33
C LEU A 161 -9.73 -14.24 -8.62
N LEU A 162 -10.23 -15.39 -9.08
CA LEU A 162 -11.37 -16.09 -8.46
C LEU A 162 -11.06 -16.55 -7.02
N GLU A 163 -9.85 -17.07 -6.78
CA GLU A 163 -9.42 -17.46 -5.43
C GLU A 163 -9.43 -16.26 -4.45
N ARG A 164 -8.93 -15.11 -4.88
CA ARG A 164 -8.93 -13.87 -4.08
C ARG A 164 -10.33 -13.34 -3.85
N LEU A 165 -11.17 -13.35 -4.89
CA LEU A 165 -12.57 -12.97 -4.77
C LEU A 165 -13.30 -13.86 -3.76
N ASN A 166 -13.08 -15.18 -3.78
CA ASN A 166 -13.67 -16.09 -2.80
C ASN A 166 -13.25 -15.72 -1.38
N SER A 167 -11.97 -15.40 -1.15
CA SER A 167 -11.51 -14.95 0.18
C SER A 167 -12.20 -13.66 0.64
N ILE A 168 -12.43 -12.71 -0.27
CA ILE A 168 -13.18 -11.47 0.01
C ILE A 168 -14.64 -11.80 0.34
N LEU A 169 -15.30 -12.63 -0.49
CA LEU A 169 -16.69 -13.02 -0.29
C LEU A 169 -16.89 -13.76 1.04
N ASP A 170 -15.98 -14.65 1.42
CA ASP A 170 -16.02 -15.35 2.71
C ASP A 170 -15.98 -14.37 3.88
N ARG A 171 -15.17 -13.29 3.79
CA ARG A 171 -15.11 -12.24 4.81
C ARG A 171 -16.38 -11.39 4.84
N LEU A 172 -16.89 -10.99 3.68
CA LEU A 172 -18.11 -10.20 3.59
C LEU A 172 -19.32 -11.00 4.10
N MET A 173 -19.42 -12.29 3.76
CA MET A 173 -20.55 -13.15 4.15
C MET A 173 -20.50 -13.67 5.60
N ALA A 174 -19.49 -13.27 6.37
CA ALA A 174 -19.30 -13.70 7.75
C ALA A 174 -20.37 -13.14 8.72
N THR A 175 -21.10 -12.09 8.33
CA THR A 175 -22.20 -11.51 9.12
C THR A 175 -23.53 -11.65 8.39
N GLU A 176 -24.63 -11.74 9.15
CA GLU A 176 -25.97 -11.82 8.57
C GLU A 176 -26.35 -10.53 7.81
N ALA A 177 -26.04 -9.36 8.39
CA ALA A 177 -26.33 -8.06 7.79
C ALA A 177 -25.65 -7.89 6.42
N SER A 178 -24.38 -8.27 6.31
CA SER A 178 -23.67 -8.25 5.03
C SER A 178 -24.26 -9.25 4.04
N ARG A 179 -24.71 -10.44 4.48
CA ARG A 179 -25.34 -11.43 3.60
C ARG A 179 -26.65 -10.94 3.02
N GLU A 180 -27.53 -10.37 3.85
CA GLU A 180 -28.80 -9.78 3.40
C GLU A 180 -28.55 -8.69 2.35
N ARG A 181 -27.60 -7.80 2.63
CA ARG A 181 -27.23 -6.72 1.72
C ARG A 181 -26.72 -7.20 0.36
N LEU A 182 -25.84 -8.19 0.36
CA LEU A 182 -25.28 -8.76 -0.87
C LEU A 182 -26.32 -9.52 -1.70
N GLN A 183 -27.35 -10.11 -1.09
CA GLN A 183 -28.44 -10.77 -1.82
C GLN A 183 -29.26 -9.78 -2.66
N ASP A 184 -29.43 -8.56 -2.16
CA ASP A 184 -30.14 -7.48 -2.85
C ASP A 184 -29.24 -6.72 -3.86
N HIS A 185 -27.92 -6.94 -3.80
CA HIS A 185 -26.96 -6.24 -4.63
C HIS A 185 -26.90 -6.82 -6.06
N THR A 186 -27.28 -6.01 -7.05
CA THR A 186 -27.47 -6.48 -8.44
C THR A 186 -26.25 -6.32 -9.35
N VAL A 187 -25.17 -5.70 -8.88
CA VAL A 187 -24.01 -5.33 -9.73
C VAL A 187 -23.41 -6.52 -10.49
N HIS A 188 -23.38 -7.72 -9.90
CA HIS A 188 -22.86 -8.90 -10.60
C HIS A 188 -23.71 -9.24 -11.83
N ALA A 189 -25.05 -9.20 -11.69
CA ALA A 189 -25.96 -9.43 -12.81
C ALA A 189 -25.84 -8.33 -13.87
N ASP A 190 -25.69 -7.07 -13.44
CA ASP A 190 -25.50 -5.92 -14.33
C ASP A 190 -24.19 -6.02 -15.11
N LEU A 191 -23.10 -6.42 -14.46
CA LEU A 191 -21.81 -6.68 -15.11
C LEU A 191 -21.94 -7.82 -16.14
N VAL A 192 -22.52 -8.96 -15.77
CA VAL A 192 -22.73 -10.07 -16.71
C VAL A 192 -23.59 -9.63 -17.90
N HIS A 193 -24.65 -8.84 -17.66
CA HIS A 193 -25.50 -8.30 -18.71
C HIS A 193 -24.72 -7.36 -19.64
N ALA A 194 -24.00 -6.39 -19.09
CA ALA A 194 -23.21 -5.43 -19.85
C ALA A 194 -22.14 -6.15 -20.70
N ARG A 195 -21.48 -7.17 -20.16
CA ARG A 195 -20.46 -7.95 -20.87
C ARG A 195 -21.04 -8.69 -22.07
N ASN A 196 -22.25 -9.22 -21.93
CA ASN A 196 -22.91 -9.97 -22.99
C ASN A 196 -23.54 -9.08 -24.07
N LYS A 197 -24.03 -7.88 -23.70
CA LYS A 197 -24.81 -7.01 -24.59
C LYS A 197 -23.98 -5.96 -25.32
N SER A 198 -23.23 -5.13 -24.58
CA SER A 198 -22.51 -3.98 -25.11
C SER A 198 -21.00 -4.13 -25.02
N LYS A 199 -20.52 -5.04 -24.17
CA LYS A 199 -19.11 -5.18 -23.77
C LYS A 199 -18.52 -3.91 -23.15
N SER A 200 -19.37 -3.04 -22.58
CA SER A 200 -18.95 -1.77 -22.00
C SER A 200 -19.17 -1.73 -20.50
N LEU A 201 -18.09 -1.50 -19.74
CA LEU A 201 -18.15 -1.22 -18.30
C LEU A 201 -18.85 0.11 -17.97
N LEU A 202 -18.93 1.03 -18.94
CA LEU A 202 -19.58 2.34 -18.76
C LEU A 202 -21.09 2.23 -18.60
N ASP A 203 -21.70 1.11 -19.02
CA ASP A 203 -23.15 0.89 -18.91
C ASP A 203 -23.57 0.43 -17.50
N VAL A 204 -22.61 0.02 -16.66
CA VAL A 204 -22.86 -0.50 -15.32
C VAL A 204 -22.92 0.66 -14.33
N LYS A 205 -23.97 0.72 -13.50
CA LYS A 205 -24.05 1.69 -12.42
C LYS A 205 -23.29 1.16 -11.21
N MET A 206 -22.47 2.02 -10.62
CA MET A 206 -21.61 1.71 -9.47
C MET A 206 -21.61 2.92 -8.52
N GLY A 207 -21.19 2.71 -7.26
CA GLY A 207 -20.96 3.77 -6.28
C GLY A 207 -19.84 4.74 -6.69
N ALA A 208 -19.60 5.79 -5.89
CA ALA A 208 -18.64 6.84 -6.26
C ALA A 208 -17.21 6.29 -6.38
N PHE A 209 -16.75 5.54 -5.37
CA PHE A 209 -15.41 4.94 -5.37
C PHE A 209 -15.22 3.93 -6.51
N ALA A 210 -16.17 3.00 -6.70
CA ALA A 210 -16.09 2.03 -7.78
C ALA A 210 -16.13 2.69 -9.17
N SER A 211 -16.89 3.78 -9.32
CA SER A 211 -16.89 4.58 -10.57
C SER A 211 -15.56 5.27 -10.83
N ALA A 212 -14.92 5.84 -9.79
CA ALA A 212 -13.60 6.43 -9.89
C ALA A 212 -12.52 5.38 -10.20
N LEU A 213 -12.55 4.21 -9.56
CA LEU A 213 -11.66 3.10 -9.88
C LEU A 213 -11.88 2.62 -11.33
N ARG A 214 -13.13 2.53 -11.79
CA ARG A 214 -13.43 2.14 -13.18
C ARG A 214 -12.78 3.08 -14.19
N ASP A 215 -12.80 4.39 -13.95
CA ASP A 215 -12.16 5.37 -14.83
C ASP A 215 -10.65 5.12 -14.93
N LEU A 216 -9.97 4.97 -13.78
CA LEU A 216 -8.54 4.62 -13.73
C LEU A 216 -8.25 3.27 -14.40
N TRP A 217 -9.10 2.28 -14.15
CA TRP A 217 -8.96 0.92 -14.65
C TRP A 217 -9.10 0.85 -16.16
N LEU A 218 -10.07 1.57 -16.74
CA LEU A 218 -10.24 1.67 -18.19
C LEU A 218 -9.03 2.31 -18.86
N GLU A 219 -8.48 3.39 -18.29
CA GLU A 219 -7.23 3.99 -18.78
C GLU A 219 -6.05 3.00 -18.71
N TYR A 220 -5.95 2.23 -17.61
CA TYR A 220 -4.86 1.26 -17.41
C TYR A 220 -4.93 0.10 -18.41
N ILE A 221 -6.08 -0.54 -18.58
CA ILE A 221 -6.21 -1.73 -19.45
C ILE A 221 -6.04 -1.42 -20.94
N GLU A 222 -6.28 -0.17 -21.35
CA GLU A 222 -6.00 0.27 -22.71
C GLU A 222 -4.50 0.49 -22.95
N ALA A 223 -3.74 0.77 -21.88
CA ALA A 223 -2.33 1.13 -21.96
C ALA A 223 -1.39 -0.07 -21.83
N VAL A 224 -1.84 -1.21 -21.27
CA VAL A 224 -0.98 -2.36 -20.98
C VAL A 224 -1.51 -3.68 -21.55
N PRO A 225 -0.63 -4.68 -21.81
CA PRO A 225 -1.02 -6.04 -22.16
C PRO A 225 -1.88 -6.73 -21.09
N ALA A 226 -2.67 -7.72 -21.51
CA ALA A 226 -3.57 -8.49 -20.63
C ALA A 226 -2.84 -9.12 -19.44
N GLU A 227 -1.60 -9.60 -19.61
CA GLU A 227 -0.83 -10.16 -18.49
C GLU A 227 -0.54 -9.16 -17.36
N PHE A 228 -0.40 -7.86 -17.69
CA PHE A 228 -0.16 -6.80 -16.70
C PHE A 228 -1.46 -6.34 -16.06
N VAL A 229 -2.58 -6.40 -16.80
CA VAL A 229 -3.93 -6.24 -16.24
C VAL A 229 -4.17 -7.27 -15.15
N SER A 230 -3.90 -8.56 -15.39
CA SER A 230 -4.11 -9.60 -14.38
C SER A 230 -3.20 -9.40 -13.15
N ARG A 231 -1.94 -8.98 -13.33
CA ARG A 231 -1.03 -8.66 -12.20
C ARG A 231 -1.60 -7.56 -11.31
N GLU A 232 -2.04 -6.47 -11.93
CA GLU A 232 -2.56 -5.31 -11.20
C GLU A 232 -3.87 -5.64 -10.48
N ALA A 233 -4.75 -6.43 -11.12
CA ALA A 233 -5.98 -6.91 -10.51
C ALA A 233 -5.73 -7.81 -9.30
N GLU A 234 -4.76 -8.74 -9.39
CA GLU A 234 -4.39 -9.61 -8.27
C GLU A 234 -3.94 -8.80 -7.05
N ILE A 235 -3.07 -7.82 -7.26
CA ILE A 235 -2.53 -6.98 -6.18
C ILE A 235 -3.60 -6.06 -5.57
N HIS A 236 -4.49 -5.52 -6.37
CA HIS A 236 -5.61 -4.73 -5.86
C HIS A 236 -6.58 -5.56 -5.03
N LEU A 237 -6.90 -6.79 -5.47
CA LEU A 237 -7.75 -7.68 -4.68
C LEU A 237 -7.08 -8.06 -3.34
N ASP A 238 -5.76 -8.26 -3.34
CA ASP A 238 -5.00 -8.49 -2.11
C ASP A 238 -5.09 -7.27 -1.16
N TYR A 239 -5.01 -6.05 -1.69
CA TYR A 239 -5.22 -4.81 -0.91
C TYR A 239 -6.64 -4.73 -0.32
N LEU A 240 -7.70 -4.93 -1.13
CA LEU A 240 -9.08 -4.89 -0.66
C LEU A 240 -9.37 -5.94 0.42
N SER A 241 -8.84 -7.16 0.25
CA SER A 241 -8.94 -8.23 1.24
C SER A 241 -8.25 -7.86 2.56
N ALA A 242 -7.10 -7.19 2.50
CA ALA A 242 -6.36 -6.73 3.67
C ALA A 242 -7.08 -5.58 4.40
N CYS A 243 -7.67 -4.62 3.67
CA CYS A 243 -8.51 -3.57 4.28
C CYS A 243 -9.72 -4.16 5.02
N LEU A 244 -10.38 -5.18 4.45
CA LEU A 244 -11.46 -5.90 5.13
C LEU A 244 -10.98 -6.63 6.39
N TRP A 245 -9.77 -7.19 6.34
CA TRP A 245 -9.17 -7.81 7.52
C TRP A 245 -8.97 -6.79 8.63
N GLU A 246 -8.37 -5.62 8.31
CA GLU A 246 -8.11 -4.57 9.31
C GLU A 246 -9.42 -4.04 9.90
N GLN A 247 -10.41 -3.72 9.06
CA GLN A 247 -11.74 -3.28 9.50
C GLN A 247 -12.36 -4.29 10.48
N LYS A 248 -12.36 -5.58 10.15
CA LYS A 248 -12.86 -6.61 11.08
C LYS A 248 -12.04 -6.65 12.38
N ASN A 249 -10.72 -6.53 12.29
CA ASN A 249 -9.85 -6.67 13.46
C ASN A 249 -9.89 -5.46 14.39
N ARG A 250 -10.21 -4.24 13.91
CA ARG A 250 -10.41 -3.07 14.80
C ARG A 250 -11.52 -3.32 15.83
N LYS A 251 -12.53 -4.11 15.45
CA LYS A 251 -13.62 -4.56 16.33
C LYS A 251 -13.24 -5.72 17.24
N THR A 252 -12.65 -6.78 16.70
CA THR A 252 -12.37 -8.01 17.45
C THR A 252 -11.13 -7.89 18.34
N ARG A 253 -10.21 -6.98 17.98
CA ARG A 253 -8.93 -6.74 18.67
C ARG A 253 -8.12 -8.04 18.80
N GLU A 254 -8.17 -8.91 17.80
CA GLU A 254 -7.38 -10.14 17.80
C GLU A 254 -5.89 -9.78 17.71
N GLU A 255 -5.08 -10.45 18.54
CA GLU A 255 -3.63 -10.30 18.49
C GLU A 255 -3.08 -10.98 17.24
N ILE A 256 -2.17 -10.28 16.55
CA ILE A 256 -1.47 -10.79 15.38
C ILE A 256 0.01 -10.97 15.68
N THR A 257 0.61 -12.05 15.17
CA THR A 257 2.05 -12.28 15.33
C THR A 257 2.85 -11.35 14.42
N ILE A 258 4.12 -11.07 14.75
CA ILE A 258 4.99 -10.23 13.90
C ILE A 258 5.07 -10.77 12.46
N PRO A 259 5.34 -12.07 12.20
CA PRO A 259 5.39 -12.58 10.84
C PRO A 259 4.08 -12.42 10.07
N ASP A 260 2.93 -12.68 10.71
CA ASP A 260 1.63 -12.57 10.06
C ASP A 260 1.29 -11.10 9.77
N PHE A 261 1.63 -10.20 10.69
CA PHE A 261 1.44 -8.77 10.48
C PHE A 261 2.28 -8.24 9.33
N ILE A 262 3.54 -8.66 9.19
CA ILE A 262 4.38 -8.26 8.05
C ILE A 262 3.72 -8.70 6.72
N ILE A 263 3.19 -9.93 6.65
CA ILE A 263 2.50 -10.43 5.46
C ILE A 263 1.25 -9.60 5.15
N LEU A 264 0.43 -9.33 6.16
CA LEU A 264 -0.76 -8.49 6.03
C LEU A 264 -0.39 -7.07 5.59
N ARG A 265 0.62 -6.47 6.22
CA ARG A 265 1.01 -5.08 6.02
C ARG A 265 1.53 -4.81 4.61
N ARG A 266 2.13 -5.81 3.94
CA ARG A 266 2.50 -5.73 2.51
C ARG A 266 1.29 -5.48 1.62
N SER A 267 0.15 -6.05 1.95
CA SER A 267 -1.11 -5.84 1.22
C SER A 267 -1.80 -4.57 1.70
N ALA A 268 -2.01 -4.40 3.00
CA ALA A 268 -2.76 -3.27 3.57
C ALA A 268 -2.06 -1.91 3.40
N GLY A 269 -0.73 -1.88 3.26
CA GLY A 269 0.03 -0.64 3.14
C GLY A 269 -0.17 0.14 1.83
N GLY A 270 -0.94 -0.41 0.87
CA GLY A 270 -1.32 0.29 -0.36
C GLY A 270 -0.19 0.56 -1.36
N LEU A 271 1.06 0.19 -1.05
CA LEU A 271 2.20 0.41 -1.94
C LEU A 271 2.17 -0.48 -3.18
N MET A 272 1.85 -1.76 -3.00
CA MET A 272 2.03 -2.80 -4.02
C MET A 272 1.36 -2.47 -5.36
N PRO A 273 0.12 -1.94 -5.41
CA PRO A 273 -0.48 -1.47 -6.66
C PRO A 273 0.42 -0.48 -7.43
N PHE A 274 1.04 0.48 -6.74
CA PHE A 274 1.91 1.44 -7.42
C PHE A 274 3.25 0.86 -7.88
N VAL A 275 3.80 -0.11 -7.16
CA VAL A 275 5.04 -0.75 -7.58
C VAL A 275 4.79 -1.61 -8.82
N VAL A 276 3.63 -2.28 -8.91
CA VAL A 276 3.26 -3.07 -10.10
C VAL A 276 2.86 -2.19 -11.29
N CYS A 277 2.35 -0.98 -11.06
CA CYS A 277 2.23 0.07 -12.09
C CYS A 277 3.57 0.44 -12.77
N THR A 278 4.72 -0.06 -12.31
CA THR A 278 5.98 0.00 -13.07
C THR A 278 5.85 -0.69 -14.44
N ASP A 279 4.98 -1.69 -14.58
CA ASP A 279 4.66 -2.33 -15.86
C ASP A 279 4.11 -1.30 -16.88
N LEU A 280 3.25 -0.37 -16.46
CA LEU A 280 2.74 0.73 -17.30
C LEU A 280 3.89 1.65 -17.77
N ILE A 281 4.76 2.04 -16.83
CA ILE A 281 5.92 2.90 -17.13
C ILE A 281 6.87 2.21 -18.11
N ILE A 282 7.09 0.89 -17.94
CA ILE A 282 7.88 0.09 -18.87
C ILE A 282 7.24 0.12 -20.25
N GLU A 283 5.93 -0.13 -20.36
CA GLU A 283 5.24 -0.21 -21.65
C GLU A 283 5.33 1.10 -22.44
N HIS A 284 5.13 2.24 -21.80
CA HIS A 284 5.29 3.53 -22.48
C HIS A 284 6.74 3.81 -22.87
N LYS A 285 7.72 3.44 -22.03
CA LYS A 285 9.13 3.60 -22.37
C LYS A 285 9.58 2.69 -23.51
N ARG A 286 8.96 1.52 -23.70
CA ARG A 286 9.25 0.62 -24.83
C ARG A 286 8.99 1.25 -26.20
N GLN A 287 8.11 2.26 -26.26
CA GLN A 287 7.85 3.01 -27.49
C GLN A 287 9.07 3.84 -27.93
N LYS A 288 10.00 4.16 -27.00
CA LYS A 288 11.17 5.00 -27.25
C LYS A 288 12.50 4.26 -27.05
N TYR A 289 12.51 3.17 -26.27
CA TYR A 289 13.72 2.46 -25.85
C TYR A 289 13.59 0.95 -26.06
N ALA A 290 14.71 0.28 -26.33
CA ALA A 290 14.76 -1.17 -26.46
C ALA A 290 14.65 -1.86 -25.09
N ILE A 291 13.42 -1.99 -24.59
CA ILE A 291 13.08 -2.66 -23.33
C ILE A 291 12.17 -3.85 -23.65
N SER A 292 12.47 -5.01 -23.08
CA SER A 292 11.59 -6.19 -23.19
C SER A 292 10.55 -6.18 -22.07
N HIS A 293 9.36 -6.72 -22.32
CA HIS A 293 8.43 -7.03 -21.23
C HIS A 293 9.04 -8.00 -20.23
N LEU A 294 8.78 -7.78 -18.95
CA LEU A 294 9.12 -8.75 -17.94
C LEU A 294 8.10 -9.90 -18.00
N PRO A 295 8.49 -11.14 -18.36
CA PRO A 295 7.56 -12.25 -18.45
C PRO A 295 7.04 -12.67 -17.07
N ASN A 296 5.86 -13.27 -17.02
CA ASN A 296 5.26 -13.77 -15.77
C ASN A 296 6.16 -14.75 -15.01
N SER A 297 6.96 -15.56 -15.72
CA SER A 297 7.92 -16.48 -15.09
C SER A 297 9.00 -15.75 -14.26
N ILE A 298 9.40 -14.55 -14.67
CA ILE A 298 10.33 -13.70 -13.91
C ILE A 298 9.56 -12.89 -12.87
N PHE A 299 8.42 -12.28 -13.24
CA PHE A 299 7.63 -11.47 -12.31
C PHE A 299 7.20 -12.25 -11.06
N TYR A 300 6.65 -13.45 -11.24
CA TYR A 300 6.27 -14.37 -10.17
C TYR A 300 7.43 -15.26 -9.68
N GLY A 301 8.65 -15.01 -10.14
CA GLY A 301 9.86 -15.69 -9.69
C GLY A 301 10.28 -15.24 -8.29
N ASN A 302 10.93 -16.12 -7.53
CA ASN A 302 11.25 -15.87 -6.11
C ASN A 302 12.01 -14.57 -5.89
N ASN A 303 13.07 -14.29 -6.67
CA ASN A 303 13.85 -13.07 -6.48
C ASN A 303 13.04 -11.80 -6.78
N MET A 304 12.18 -11.82 -7.79
CA MET A 304 11.31 -10.67 -8.07
C MET A 304 10.27 -10.47 -6.96
N GLN A 305 9.62 -11.54 -6.50
CA GLN A 305 8.68 -11.45 -5.38
C GLN A 305 9.35 -11.00 -4.08
N ASN A 306 10.60 -11.40 -3.83
CA ASN A 306 11.40 -10.94 -2.69
C ASN A 306 11.78 -9.46 -2.80
N LEU A 307 12.15 -8.99 -4.00
CA LEU A 307 12.41 -7.57 -4.27
C LEU A 307 11.18 -6.72 -3.96
N LEU A 308 10.02 -7.12 -4.48
CA LEU A 308 8.76 -6.42 -4.26
C LEU A 308 8.34 -6.43 -2.79
N ALA A 309 8.42 -7.59 -2.13
CA ALA A 309 8.11 -7.72 -0.71
C ALA A 309 9.03 -6.86 0.16
N ALA A 310 10.33 -6.79 -0.18
CA ALA A 310 11.27 -5.97 0.56
C ALA A 310 11.01 -4.47 0.42
N SER A 311 10.62 -4.03 -0.78
CA SER A 311 10.19 -2.65 -1.02
C SER A 311 8.95 -2.28 -0.19
N ALA A 312 7.92 -3.15 -0.21
CA ALA A 312 6.71 -3.00 0.59
C ALA A 312 7.00 -2.93 2.09
N ASP A 313 7.82 -3.85 2.60
CA ASP A 313 8.28 -3.85 3.98
C ASP A 313 8.98 -2.52 4.33
N CYS A 314 9.93 -2.05 3.52
CA CYS A 314 10.67 -0.81 3.80
C CYS A 314 9.75 0.42 3.90
N VAL A 315 8.86 0.59 2.94
CA VAL A 315 7.95 1.75 2.88
C VAL A 315 6.93 1.69 4.02
N ALA A 316 6.30 0.53 4.24
CA ALA A 316 5.27 0.39 5.26
C ALA A 316 5.86 0.52 6.67
N TRP A 317 7.01 -0.10 6.96
CA TRP A 317 7.62 0.02 8.28
C TRP A 317 8.12 1.44 8.55
N HIS A 318 8.61 2.15 7.52
CA HIS A 318 8.93 3.57 7.65
C HIS A 318 7.67 4.38 7.98
N ASN A 319 6.55 4.11 7.31
CA ASN A 319 5.26 4.73 7.63
C ASN A 319 4.85 4.48 9.07
N ASP A 320 4.91 3.23 9.54
CA ASP A 320 4.54 2.86 10.90
C ASP A 320 5.32 3.65 11.96
N THR A 321 6.59 4.02 11.70
CA THR A 321 7.36 4.89 12.60
C THR A 321 6.89 6.36 12.61
N PHE A 322 6.44 6.89 11.48
CA PHE A 322 5.96 8.27 11.39
C PHE A 322 4.50 8.41 11.81
N SER A 323 3.67 7.41 11.52
CA SER A 323 2.25 7.40 11.82
C SER A 323 1.94 6.99 13.26
N PHE A 324 2.91 6.43 13.99
CA PHE A 324 2.75 5.86 15.33
C PHE A 324 1.93 6.74 16.29
N GLU A 325 2.31 8.02 16.48
CA GLU A 325 1.57 8.89 17.41
C GLU A 325 0.12 9.12 16.97
N LYS A 326 -0.09 9.32 15.66
CA LYS A 326 -1.42 9.46 15.07
C LYS A 326 -2.24 8.19 15.32
N GLU A 327 -1.73 7.04 14.90
CA GLU A 327 -2.49 5.79 14.89
C GLU A 327 -2.70 5.24 16.30
N ILE A 328 -1.65 5.17 17.11
CA ILE A 328 -1.70 4.53 18.42
C ILE A 328 -2.28 5.46 19.49
N TYR A 329 -1.80 6.71 19.58
CA TYR A 329 -2.17 7.59 20.71
C TYR A 329 -3.45 8.39 20.45
N ARG A 330 -3.73 8.75 19.21
CA ARG A 330 -4.91 9.55 18.86
C ARG A 330 -6.05 8.68 18.35
N ASP A 331 -5.78 7.79 17.41
CA ASP A 331 -6.82 7.04 16.71
C ASP A 331 -7.12 5.68 17.40
N GLY A 332 -6.22 5.19 18.27
CA GLY A 332 -6.39 3.95 19.03
C GLY A 332 -6.34 2.67 18.17
N ASP A 333 -5.80 2.79 16.97
CA ASP A 333 -5.56 1.70 16.04
C ASP A 333 -4.33 0.90 16.49
N LEU A 334 -4.34 -0.43 16.37
CA LEU A 334 -3.23 -1.29 16.80
C LEU A 334 -2.46 -1.92 15.63
N HIS A 335 -2.86 -1.65 14.38
CA HIS A 335 -2.23 -2.18 13.18
C HIS A 335 -0.97 -1.39 12.80
N ASN A 336 0.04 -1.39 13.68
CA ASN A 336 1.29 -0.69 13.49
C ASN A 336 2.46 -1.53 13.99
N LEU A 337 3.52 -1.70 13.19
CA LEU A 337 4.63 -2.58 13.53
C LEU A 337 5.36 -2.15 14.81
N VAL A 338 5.49 -0.84 15.07
CA VAL A 338 6.15 -0.33 16.29
C VAL A 338 5.39 -0.79 17.53
N GLU A 339 4.06 -0.76 17.50
CA GLU A 339 3.23 -1.22 18.61
C GLU A 339 3.34 -2.72 18.82
N ILE A 340 3.26 -3.50 17.74
CA ILE A 340 3.35 -4.96 17.78
C ILE A 340 4.72 -5.40 18.30
N VAL A 341 5.80 -4.77 17.83
CA VAL A 341 7.17 -5.00 18.31
C VAL A 341 7.32 -4.62 19.79
N SER A 342 6.76 -3.46 20.18
CA SER A 342 6.81 -2.98 21.57
C SER A 342 6.20 -4.00 22.53
N ARG A 343 5.01 -4.52 22.20
CA ARG A 343 4.32 -5.54 23.02
C ARG A 343 5.06 -6.86 23.02
N HIS A 344 5.45 -7.36 21.85
CA HIS A 344 6.05 -8.68 21.70
C HIS A 344 7.38 -8.79 22.46
N TYR A 345 8.23 -7.77 22.35
CA TYR A 345 9.55 -7.75 23.02
C TYR A 345 9.54 -7.08 24.38
N ASN A 346 8.37 -6.61 24.86
CA ASN A 346 8.22 -5.87 26.11
C ASN A 346 9.24 -4.72 26.20
N CYS A 347 9.31 -3.91 25.14
CA CYS A 347 10.24 -2.79 25.05
C CYS A 347 10.03 -1.80 26.21
N HIS A 348 11.12 -1.14 26.63
CA HIS A 348 11.06 -0.17 27.73
C HIS A 348 10.33 1.12 27.33
N SER A 349 10.30 1.44 26.04
CA SER A 349 9.58 2.56 25.44
C SER A 349 9.20 2.25 23.99
N HIS A 350 8.19 2.95 23.46
CA HIS A 350 7.85 2.85 22.04
C HIS A 350 8.94 3.42 21.13
N THR A 351 9.72 4.41 21.60
CA THR A 351 10.90 4.91 20.89
C THR A 351 11.91 3.78 20.67
N GLN A 352 12.18 2.95 21.67
CA GLN A 352 13.05 1.77 21.53
C GLN A 352 12.50 0.78 20.49
N ALA A 353 11.19 0.55 20.47
CA ALA A 353 10.57 -0.31 19.47
C ALA A 353 10.70 0.29 18.06
N GLY A 354 10.54 1.60 17.92
CA GLY A 354 10.75 2.32 16.66
C GLY A 354 12.20 2.20 16.17
N GLU A 355 13.18 2.35 17.05
CA GLU A 355 14.60 2.15 16.71
C GLU A 355 14.87 0.75 16.18
N LEU A 356 14.27 -0.29 16.81
CA LEU A 356 14.35 -1.66 16.33
C LEU A 356 13.71 -1.81 14.95
N VAL A 357 12.55 -1.19 14.70
CA VAL A 357 11.92 -1.17 13.37
C VAL A 357 12.82 -0.53 12.32
N ILE A 358 13.53 0.56 12.65
CA ILE A 358 14.50 1.18 11.75
C ILE A 358 15.74 0.29 11.52
N GLU A 359 16.23 -0.45 12.51
CA GLU A 359 17.29 -1.45 12.29
C GLU A 359 16.86 -2.50 11.26
N LEU A 360 15.65 -3.03 11.39
CA LEU A 360 15.10 -4.04 10.49
C LEU A 360 14.88 -3.48 9.08
N LEU A 361 14.45 -2.23 8.97
CA LEU A 361 14.31 -1.53 7.71
C LEU A 361 15.66 -1.46 6.97
N HIS A 362 16.76 -1.12 7.65
CA HIS A 362 18.09 -1.12 7.03
C HIS A 362 18.54 -2.52 6.58
N ASP A 363 18.29 -3.55 7.40
CA ASP A 363 18.55 -4.95 7.03
C ASP A 363 17.74 -5.32 5.78
N ARG A 364 16.48 -4.88 5.70
CA ARG A 364 15.59 -5.13 4.56
C ARG A 364 16.04 -4.43 3.28
N ILE A 365 16.54 -3.20 3.38
CA ILE A 365 17.16 -2.50 2.25
C ILE A 365 18.36 -3.28 1.73
N ALA A 366 19.22 -3.82 2.61
CA ALA A 366 20.37 -4.61 2.18
C ALA A 366 19.95 -5.90 1.46
N GLU A 367 18.90 -6.57 1.94
CA GLU A 367 18.32 -7.74 1.26
C GLU A 367 17.77 -7.38 -0.12
N MET A 368 17.03 -6.26 -0.22
CA MET A 368 16.46 -5.78 -1.48
C MET A 368 17.53 -5.60 -2.55
N GLU A 369 18.65 -4.97 -2.19
CA GLU A 369 19.80 -4.75 -3.07
C GLU A 369 20.46 -6.08 -3.49
N LEU A 370 20.63 -7.02 -2.55
CA LEU A 370 21.20 -8.35 -2.85
C LEU A 370 20.32 -9.17 -3.79
N VAL A 371 19.00 -9.19 -3.52
CA VAL A 371 18.03 -9.94 -4.31
C VAL A 371 17.94 -9.38 -5.74
N TYR A 372 18.06 -8.07 -5.91
CA TYR A 372 18.14 -7.45 -7.22
C TYR A 372 19.35 -7.95 -8.03
N GLU A 373 20.54 -8.05 -7.43
CA GLU A 373 21.73 -8.59 -8.10
C GLU A 373 21.55 -10.07 -8.49
N ASN A 374 20.92 -10.87 -7.62
CA ASN A 374 20.57 -12.26 -7.93
C ASN A 374 19.56 -12.35 -9.09
N LEU A 375 18.52 -11.52 -9.07
CA LEU A 375 17.51 -11.45 -10.12
C LEU A 375 18.13 -11.14 -11.49
N LYS A 376 19.06 -10.18 -11.55
CA LYS A 376 19.78 -9.87 -12.79
C LYS A 376 20.72 -10.99 -13.24
N SER A 377 21.37 -11.67 -12.30
CA SER A 377 22.28 -12.78 -12.61
C SER A 377 21.54 -13.99 -13.18
N GLU A 378 20.30 -14.23 -12.75
CA GLU A 378 19.46 -15.33 -13.22
C GLU A 378 18.67 -15.00 -14.50
N ALA A 379 18.35 -13.73 -14.73
CA ALA A 379 17.59 -13.29 -15.89
C ALA A 379 18.48 -13.08 -17.12
N SER A 380 17.94 -13.43 -18.30
CA SER A 380 18.59 -13.12 -19.56
C SER A 380 18.77 -11.59 -19.75
N PRO A 381 19.86 -11.13 -20.40
CA PRO A 381 20.19 -9.71 -20.51
C PRO A 381 19.11 -8.82 -21.12
N GLU A 382 18.27 -9.36 -22.00
CA GLU A 382 17.16 -8.63 -22.62
C GLU A 382 16.09 -8.13 -21.63
N PHE A 383 16.02 -8.73 -20.44
CA PHE A 383 15.09 -8.33 -19.37
C PHE A 383 15.72 -7.39 -18.34
N HIS A 384 17.04 -7.20 -18.36
CA HIS A 384 17.73 -6.31 -17.40
C HIS A 384 17.16 -4.90 -17.38
N PRO A 385 16.83 -4.25 -18.52
CA PRO A 385 16.25 -2.91 -18.47
C PRO A 385 14.90 -2.83 -17.73
N ALA A 386 14.06 -3.87 -17.83
CA ALA A 386 12.79 -3.93 -17.09
C ALA A 386 13.03 -4.17 -15.59
N ILE A 387 13.96 -5.06 -15.24
CA ILE A 387 14.36 -5.32 -13.85
C ILE A 387 14.95 -4.05 -13.20
N ASP A 388 15.79 -3.32 -13.93
CA ASP A 388 16.39 -2.07 -13.48
C ASP A 388 15.31 -0.99 -13.23
N ARG A 389 14.24 -0.97 -14.03
CA ARG A 389 13.08 -0.09 -13.80
C ARG A 389 12.33 -0.43 -12.53
N TYR A 390 12.07 -1.72 -12.28
CA TYR A 390 11.46 -2.15 -11.02
C TYR A 390 12.32 -1.80 -9.81
N MET A 391 13.62 -2.04 -9.87
CA MET A 391 14.53 -1.67 -8.78
C MET A 391 14.57 -0.16 -8.56
N LYS A 392 14.61 0.63 -9.64
CA LYS A 392 14.55 2.09 -9.54
C LYS A 392 13.26 2.52 -8.84
N SER A 393 12.10 2.01 -9.27
CA SER A 393 10.80 2.27 -8.65
C SER A 393 10.83 1.96 -7.15
N CYS A 394 11.37 0.81 -6.73
CA CYS A 394 11.48 0.45 -5.31
C CYS A 394 12.35 1.44 -4.52
N ARG A 395 13.52 1.83 -5.04
CA ARG A 395 14.40 2.82 -4.39
C ARG A 395 13.76 4.21 -4.32
N ASP A 396 13.08 4.63 -5.39
CA ASP A 396 12.36 5.89 -5.48
C ASP A 396 11.20 5.94 -4.47
N TRP A 397 10.48 4.83 -4.29
CA TRP A 397 9.40 4.73 -3.29
C TRP A 397 9.91 4.91 -1.86
N ILE A 398 11.06 4.33 -1.52
CA ILE A 398 11.68 4.51 -0.20
C ILE A 398 12.10 5.98 -0.01
N ALA A 399 12.77 6.57 -0.99
CA ALA A 399 13.24 7.95 -0.89
C ALA A 399 12.09 8.97 -0.89
N GLY A 400 11.11 8.79 -1.77
CA GLY A 400 9.97 9.68 -1.92
C GLY A 400 9.03 9.64 -0.73
N THR A 401 8.77 8.44 -0.19
CA THR A 401 8.00 8.28 1.04
C THR A 401 8.69 8.95 2.23
N HIS A 402 10.03 8.85 2.32
CA HIS A 402 10.78 9.51 3.38
C HIS A 402 10.60 11.04 3.34
N GLU A 403 10.76 11.67 2.18
CA GLU A 403 10.55 13.12 2.06
C GLU A 403 9.09 13.50 2.33
N PHE A 404 8.12 12.74 1.80
CA PHE A 404 6.71 12.98 2.05
C PHE A 404 6.37 12.94 3.56
N HIS A 405 6.87 11.95 4.30
CA HIS A 405 6.66 11.85 5.73
C HIS A 405 7.23 13.04 6.51
N LEU A 406 8.40 13.55 6.10
CA LEU A 406 9.03 14.72 6.73
C LEU A 406 8.25 16.03 6.47
N THR A 407 7.64 16.18 5.30
CA THR A 407 7.03 17.46 4.89
C THR A 407 5.52 17.52 5.12
N SER A 408 4.82 16.38 5.00
CA SER A 408 3.36 16.33 5.02
C SER A 408 2.80 16.70 6.39
N VAL A 409 1.73 17.51 6.38
CA VAL A 409 0.99 17.88 7.59
C VAL A 409 0.27 16.68 8.22
N ARG A 410 0.07 15.58 7.48
CA ARG A 410 -0.54 14.34 7.96
C ARG A 410 0.19 13.75 9.17
N TYR A 411 1.51 13.91 9.23
CA TYR A 411 2.38 13.36 10.27
C TYR A 411 2.92 14.43 11.24
N LYS A 412 2.52 15.70 11.09
CA LYS A 412 2.98 16.77 11.98
C LYS A 412 2.25 16.71 13.31
N ASN A 413 2.97 16.33 14.36
CA ASN A 413 2.47 16.29 15.73
C ASN A 413 2.21 17.72 16.23
N SER A 414 1.11 17.94 16.96
CA SER A 414 0.82 19.21 17.66
C SER A 414 1.90 19.59 18.68
N ASN A 415 2.69 18.61 19.16
CA ASN A 415 3.82 18.82 20.07
C ASN A 415 5.12 19.27 19.37
N SER A 416 5.21 19.24 18.04
CA SER A 416 6.37 19.78 17.31
C SER A 416 6.41 21.32 17.24
N LEU A 417 5.32 21.98 17.66
CA LEU A 417 5.19 23.45 17.67
C LEU A 417 6.08 24.14 18.74
N SER A 418 6.71 23.40 19.66
CA SER A 418 7.55 23.98 20.72
C SER A 418 9.06 23.95 20.48
N GLU A 419 9.56 23.21 19.48
CA GLU A 419 11.02 23.04 19.26
C GLU A 419 11.55 23.68 17.96
N LEU A 420 10.71 24.44 17.24
CA LEU A 420 11.12 25.25 16.08
C LEU A 420 11.09 26.77 16.35
N ARG A 421 11.39 27.20 17.59
CA ARG A 421 11.66 28.61 17.91
C ARG A 421 13.01 28.81 18.55
#